data_AF-A0A2S8FUJ8-F1
#
_entry.id   AF-A0A2S8FUJ8-F1
#
_cell.length_a   1.000
_cell.length_b   1.000
_cell.length_c   1.000
_cell.angle_alpha   90.00
_cell.angle_beta   90.00
_cell.angle_gamma   90.00
#
_symmetry.space_group_name_H-M   'P 1'
#
loop_
_entity.id
_entity.type
_entity.pdbx_description
1 polymer ?
#
loop_
_entity_poly.entity_id
_entity_poly.type
_entity_poly.pdbx_seq_one_letter_code
_entity_poly.pdbx_strand_id
1 'polypeptide(L)' 'MFPGARMLLYAFPLIVVVSLVYGATRHELWPAILKHAWDTAVWILGFMGVVFVVILLAGWSL' A
#
# COMPACT_ATOMS: atom_id res chain seq x y z
N MET A 1 -9.02 7.42 -21.78
CA MET A 1 -7.98 6.51 -21.26
C MET A 1 -7.18 7.26 -20.21
N PHE A 2 -7.28 6.92 -18.92
CA PHE A 2 -6.56 7.62 -17.85
C PHE A 2 -5.03 7.49 -18.08
N PRO A 3 -4.31 8.57 -18.43
CA PRO A 3 -2.89 8.48 -18.81
C PRO A 3 -2.02 7.94 -17.65
N GLY A 4 -2.44 8.11 -16.39
CA GLY A 4 -1.76 7.62 -15.20
C GLY A 4 -2.09 6.18 -14.75
N ALA A 5 -3.05 5.49 -15.37
CA ALA A 5 -3.43 4.14 -14.92
C ALA A 5 -2.28 3.13 -14.98
N ARG A 6 -1.36 3.30 -15.95
CA ARG A 6 -0.13 2.49 -16.04
C ARG A 6 0.82 2.74 -14.88
N MET A 7 0.82 3.93 -14.29
CA MET A 7 1.67 4.24 -13.14
C MET A 7 1.21 3.52 -11.87
N LEU A 8 -0.10 3.29 -11.72
CA LEU A 8 -0.65 2.54 -10.59
C LEU A 8 -0.15 1.09 -10.56
N LEU A 9 0.20 0.52 -11.73
CA LEU A 9 0.79 -0.82 -11.79
C LEU A 9 2.17 -0.88 -11.12
N TYR A 10 2.92 0.22 -11.08
CA TYR A 10 4.20 0.29 -10.36
C TYR A 10 4.03 0.34 -8.83
N ALA A 11 2.85 0.70 -8.32
CA ALA A 11 2.58 0.67 -6.89
C ALA A 11 2.57 -0.76 -6.34
N PHE A 12 2.09 -1.74 -7.12
CA PHE A 12 2.01 -3.12 -6.68
C PHE A 12 3.39 -3.72 -6.30
N PRO A 13 4.40 -3.76 -7.19
CA PRO A 13 5.71 -4.30 -6.83
C PRO A 13 6.38 -3.49 -5.71
N LEU A 14 6.15 -2.18 -5.66
CA LEU A 14 6.71 -1.31 -4.61
C LEU A 14 6.16 -1.69 -3.22
N ILE A 15 4.84 -1.80 -3.10
CA ILE A 15 4.17 -2.16 -1.85
C ILE A 15 4.60 -3.56 -1.40
N VAL A 16 4.66 -4.52 -2.33
CA VAL A 16 5.11 -5.90 -2.03
C VAL A 16 6.53 -5.89 -1.46
N VAL A 17 7.47 -5.21 -2.12
CA VAL A 17 8.88 -5.17 -1.68
C VAL A 17 9.01 -4.49 -0.33
N VAL A 18 8.42 -3.31 -0.13
CA VAL A 18 8.54 -2.55 1.13
C VAL A 18 7.92 -3.33 2.30
N SER A 19 6.75 -3.94 2.09
CA SER A 19 6.10 -4.75 3.12
C SER A 19 6.93 -5.98 3.50
N LEU A 20 7.50 -6.69 2.53
CA LEU A 20 8.36 -7.85 2.81
C LEU A 20 9.62 -7.45 3.57
N VAL A 21 10.28 -6.35 3.16
CA VAL A 21 11.46 -5.82 3.86
C VAL A 21 11.12 -5.42 5.29
N TYR A 22 9.98 -4.75 5.51
CA TYR A 22 9.52 -4.43 6.86
C TYR A 22 9.32 -5.69 7.73
N GLY A 23 8.65 -6.72 7.19
CA GLY A 23 8.47 -7.99 7.90
C GLY A 23 9.79 -8.68 8.24
N ALA A 24 10.70 -8.76 7.25
CA ALA A 24 11.98 -9.46 7.35
C ALA A 24 13.00 -8.76 8.26
N THR A 25 12.92 -7.44 8.42
CA THR A 25 13.79 -6.70 9.36
C THR A 25 13.40 -6.89 10.82
N ARG A 26 12.16 -7.31 11.11
CA ARG A 26 11.66 -7.47 12.48
C ARG A 26 11.56 -8.91 12.94
N HIS A 27 11.48 -9.86 12.02
CA HIS A 27 11.25 -11.26 12.34
C HIS A 27 12.13 -12.16 11.49
N GLU A 28 12.60 -13.24 12.09
CA GLU A 28 13.44 -14.25 11.41
C GLU A 28 12.61 -15.45 10.93
N LEU A 29 11.43 -15.65 11.52
CA LEU A 29 10.52 -16.75 11.19
C LEU A 29 9.59 -16.35 10.03
N TRP A 30 9.59 -17.15 8.97
CA TRP A 30 8.74 -16.94 7.78
C TRP A 30 7.27 -16.62 8.07
N PRO A 31 6.56 -17.35 8.98
CA PRO A 31 5.16 -17.03 9.27
C PRO A 31 4.97 -15.63 9.85
N ALA A 32 5.91 -15.18 10.70
CA ALA A 32 5.85 -13.84 11.30
C ALA A 32 6.20 -12.75 10.28
N ILE A 33 7.18 -13.00 9.40
CA ILE A 33 7.53 -12.11 8.29
C ILE A 33 6.30 -11.86 7.41
N LEU A 34 5.64 -12.93 6.96
CA LEU A 34 4.49 -12.82 6.05
C LEU A 34 3.30 -12.13 6.71
N LYS A 35 3.04 -12.42 8.00
CA LYS A 35 1.98 -11.73 8.76
C LYS A 35 2.24 -10.23 8.84
N HIS A 36 3.43 -9.82 9.25
CA HIS A 36 3.73 -8.39 9.36
C HIS A 36 3.83 -7.70 8.01
N ALA A 37 4.34 -8.37 6.98
CA ALA A 37 4.32 -7.84 5.63
C ALA A 37 2.88 -7.61 5.14
N TRP A 38 1.96 -8.55 5.40
CA TRP A 38 0.55 -8.39 5.10
C TRP A 38 -0.07 -7.21 5.86
N ASP A 39 0.14 -7.13 7.18
CA ASP A 39 -0.37 -6.03 8.00
C ASP A 39 0.14 -4.67 7.49
N THR A 40 1.41 -4.58 7.08
CA THR A 40 1.99 -3.37 6.47
C THR A 40 1.36 -3.05 5.12
N ALA A 41 1.14 -4.04 4.25
CA ALA A 41 0.50 -3.83 2.96
C ALA A 41 -0.93 -3.31 3.12
N VAL A 42 -1.70 -3.91 4.03
CA VAL A 42 -3.06 -3.48 4.38
C VAL A 42 -3.07 -2.05 4.90
N TRP A 43 -2.11 -1.70 5.78
CA TRP A 43 -1.99 -0.33 6.29
C TRP A 43 -1.67 0.70 5.21
N ILE A 44 -0.72 0.39 4.31
CA ILE A 44 -0.36 1.29 3.19
C ILE A 44 -1.57 1.53 2.29
N LEU A 45 -2.24 0.45 1.86
CA LEU A 45 -3.41 0.54 1.00
C LEU A 45 -4.59 1.23 1.68
N GLY A 46 -4.83 0.94 2.97
CA GLY A 46 -5.87 1.56 3.76
C GLY A 46 -5.65 3.06 3.92
N PHE A 47 -4.44 3.48 4.31
CA PHE A 47 -4.10 4.89 4.45
C PHE A 47 -4.20 5.64 3.12
N MET A 48 -3.62 5.10 2.04
CA MET A 48 -3.74 5.70 0.70
C MET A 48 -5.17 5.77 0.21
N GLY A 49 -5.99 4.74 0.49
CA GLY A 49 -7.41 4.73 0.18
C GLY A 49 -8.19 5.80 0.93
N VAL A 50 -7.92 5.98 2.23
CA VAL A 50 -8.54 7.04 3.04
C VAL A 50 -8.17 8.43 2.48
N VAL A 51 -6.89 8.67 2.19
CA VAL A 51 -6.44 9.93 1.58
C VAL A 51 -7.14 10.17 0.24
N PHE A 52 -7.24 9.15 -0.61
CA PHE A 52 -7.93 9.24 -1.88
C PHE A 52 -9.42 9.62 -1.71
N VAL A 53 -10.12 8.99 -0.77
CA VAL A 53 -11.52 9.30 -0.46
C VAL A 53 -11.68 10.74 0.01
N VAL A 54 -10.82 11.20 0.93
CA VAL A 54 -10.86 12.59 1.43
C VAL A 54 -10.69 13.59 0.30
N ILE A 55 -9.70 13.38 -0.58
CA ILE A 55 -9.46 14.26 -1.74
C ILE A 55 -10.65 14.24 -2.70
N LEU A 56 -11.22 13.05 -2.96
CA LEU A 56 -12.35 12.88 -3.86
C LEU A 56 -13.60 13.61 -3.34
N LEU A 57 -13.87 13.52 -2.04
CA LEU A 57 -14.97 14.26 -1.40
C LEU A 57 -14.74 15.77 -1.41
N ALA A 58 -13.52 16.22 -1.08
CA ALA A 58 -13.17 17.64 -1.10
C ALA A 58 -13.30 18.24 -2.51
N GLY A 59 -12.87 17.50 -3.53
CA GLY A 59 -13.00 17.91 -4.93
C GLY A 59 -14.44 17.91 -5.46
N TRP A 60 -15.35 17.13 -4.86
CA TRP A 60 -16.78 17.19 -5.20
C TRP A 60 -17.46 18.43 -4.60
N SER A 61 -16.98 18.89 -3.43
CA SER A 61 -17.52 20.09 -2.76
C SER A 61 -16.99 21.43 -3.30
N LEU A 62 -16.08 21.40 -4.29
CA LEU A 62 -15.49 22.58 -4.95
C LEU A 62 -16.13 22.81 -6.33
#